data_AF-A0A3P1T319-F1
#
_entry.id   AF-A0A3P1T319-F1
#
_cell.length_a   1.000
_cell.length_b   1.000
_cell.length_c   1.000
_cell.angle_alpha   90.00
_cell.angle_beta   90.00
_cell.angle_gamma   90.00
#
_symmetry.space_group_name_H-M   'P 1'
#
loop_
_entity.id
_entity.type
_entity.pdbx_description
1 polymer ?
#
loop_
_entity_poly.entity_id
_entity_poly.type
_entity_poly.pdbx_seq_one_letter_code
_entity_poly.pdbx_strand_id
1 'polypeptide(L)'
;MEETLYQAPADCPVCDAQLITIRKGCRRCGSELAGEFASSVYDRLDAAEHELLRVFLSSRGNLREVEKHLGVSYPTARARFDAVLARLGMLPETPRPTSPPESADAPGTSGEATAQEQILARVASGEISAEVAAELIANLG
;
A
#
# COMPACT_ATOMS: atom_id res chain seq x y z
N MET A 1 25.95 -11.20 -25.42
CA MET A 1 24.53 -11.60 -25.38
C MET A 1 24.07 -11.37 -23.95
N GLU A 2 23.26 -10.34 -23.72
CA GLU A 2 22.59 -10.19 -22.43
C GLU A 2 21.56 -11.31 -22.34
N GLU A 3 21.79 -12.23 -21.42
CA GLU A 3 20.90 -13.34 -21.16
C GLU A 3 19.74 -12.81 -20.31
N THR A 4 18.55 -12.72 -20.90
CA THR A 4 17.38 -12.17 -20.22
C THR A 4 16.98 -13.09 -19.07
N LEU A 5 17.09 -12.59 -17.84
CA LEU A 5 16.55 -13.23 -16.64
C LEU A 5 15.09 -12.82 -16.49
N TYR A 6 14.21 -13.79 -16.20
CA TYR A 6 12.81 -13.53 -15.87
C TYR A 6 12.65 -13.32 -14.36
N GLN A 7 11.70 -12.47 -13.98
CA GLN A 7 11.32 -12.30 -12.58
C GLN A 7 10.59 -13.55 -12.09
N ALA A 8 11.00 -14.06 -10.93
CA ALA A 8 10.34 -15.21 -10.32
C ALA A 8 8.93 -14.79 -9.86
N PRO A 9 7.88 -15.61 -10.13
CA PRO A 9 6.55 -15.35 -9.59
C PRO A 9 6.57 -15.37 -8.06
N ALA A 10 5.95 -14.38 -7.43
CA ALA A 10 5.88 -14.30 -5.97
C ALA A 10 4.69 -15.07 -5.38
N ASP A 11 3.61 -15.23 -6.14
CA ASP A 11 2.38 -15.91 -5.73
C ASP A 11 2.11 -17.13 -6.62
N CYS A 12 1.52 -18.17 -6.04
CA CYS A 12 1.20 -19.43 -6.71
C CYS A 12 -0.03 -19.25 -7.62
N PRO A 13 0.05 -19.54 -8.94
CA PRO A 13 -1.07 -19.35 -9.86
C PRO A 13 -2.23 -20.34 -9.66
N VAL A 14 -2.11 -21.27 -8.71
CA VAL A 14 -3.12 -22.29 -8.40
C VAL A 14 -3.91 -21.95 -7.13
N CYS A 15 -3.24 -21.40 -6.11
CA CYS A 15 -3.83 -21.20 -4.79
C CYS A 15 -3.52 -19.83 -4.16
N ASP A 16 -2.86 -18.94 -4.89
CA ASP A 16 -2.46 -17.58 -4.45
C ASP A 16 -1.56 -17.54 -3.21
N ALA A 17 -1.05 -18.70 -2.77
CA ALA A 17 -0.08 -18.78 -1.67
C ALA A 17 1.27 -18.21 -2.09
N GLN A 18 2.00 -17.63 -1.13
CA GLN A 18 3.33 -17.09 -1.38
C GLN A 18 4.33 -18.20 -1.76
N LEU A 19 5.06 -17.97 -2.85
CA LEU A 19 6.13 -18.85 -3.31
C LEU A 19 7.46 -18.48 -2.64
N ILE A 20 8.25 -19.50 -2.32
CA ILE A 20 9.63 -19.37 -1.85
C ILE A 20 10.61 -19.82 -2.93
N THR A 21 11.84 -19.31 -2.87
CA THR A 21 12.91 -19.84 -3.72
C THR A 21 13.44 -21.12 -3.09
N ILE A 22 13.52 -22.21 -3.87
CA ILE A 22 14.06 -23.50 -3.39
C ILE A 22 15.47 -23.82 -3.92
N ARG A 23 15.94 -23.11 -4.94
CA ARG A 23 17.27 -23.27 -5.55
C ARG A 23 17.85 -21.96 -6.06
N LYS A 24 19.16 -21.77 -5.93
CA LYS A 24 19.94 -20.68 -6.53
C LYS A 24 21.15 -21.24 -7.27
N GLY A 25 21.40 -20.77 -8.50
CA GLY A 25 22.54 -21.17 -9.31
C GLY A 25 23.58 -20.04 -9.46
N CYS A 26 24.86 -20.35 -9.28
CA CYS A 26 25.96 -19.42 -9.50
C CYS A 26 26.50 -19.53 -10.94
N ARG A 27 26.34 -18.49 -11.75
CA ARG A 27 26.82 -18.45 -13.14
C ARG A 27 28.36 -18.39 -13.26
N ARG A 28 29.07 -18.05 -12.17
CA ARG A 28 30.54 -17.92 -12.18
C ARG A 28 31.26 -19.26 -11.97
N CYS A 29 30.77 -20.08 -11.04
CA CYS A 29 31.43 -21.34 -10.66
C CYS A 29 30.55 -22.59 -10.85
N GLY A 30 29.31 -22.42 -11.31
CA GLY A 30 28.38 -23.52 -11.58
C GLY A 30 27.75 -24.15 -10.34
N SER A 31 28.05 -23.65 -9.13
CA SER A 31 27.50 -24.21 -7.90
C SER A 31 25.99 -23.95 -7.78
N GLU A 32 25.27 -24.94 -7.26
CA GLU A 32 23.85 -24.82 -6.91
C GLU A 32 23.67 -24.91 -5.39
N LEU A 33 22.83 -24.02 -4.86
CA LEU A 33 22.40 -24.02 -3.47
C LEU A 33 20.93 -24.46 -3.44
N ALA A 34 20.64 -25.56 -2.77
CA ALA A 34 19.28 -26.05 -2.51
C ALA A 34 18.93 -25.84 -1.03
N GLY A 35 17.71 -25.39 -0.78
CA GLY A 35 17.23 -25.05 0.56
C GLY A 35 16.01 -24.15 0.46
N GLU A 36 15.46 -23.73 1.59
CA GLU A 36 14.34 -22.78 1.62
C GLU A 36 14.89 -21.36 1.76
N PHE A 37 14.60 -20.52 0.77
CA PHE A 37 15.04 -19.13 0.75
C PHE A 37 13.81 -18.22 0.66
N ALA A 38 13.74 -17.25 1.58
CA ALA A 38 12.71 -16.22 1.54
C ALA A 38 12.79 -15.44 0.21
N SER A 39 11.62 -15.23 -0.39
CA SER A 39 11.45 -14.27 -1.49
C SER A 39 11.48 -12.86 -0.94
N SER A 40 11.96 -11.91 -1.74
CA SER A 40 11.96 -10.50 -1.35
C SER A 40 10.54 -9.94 -1.40
N VAL A 41 10.22 -8.98 -0.53
CA VAL A 41 8.94 -8.27 -0.58
C VAL A 41 8.74 -7.53 -1.90
N TYR A 42 9.84 -7.15 -2.56
CA TYR A 42 9.83 -6.50 -3.87
C TYR A 42 9.50 -7.45 -5.03
N ASP A 43 9.65 -8.77 -4.85
CA ASP A 43 9.34 -9.75 -5.90
C ASP A 43 7.85 -9.74 -6.29
N ARG A 44 6.99 -9.23 -5.39
CA ARG A 44 5.54 -9.06 -5.58
C ARG A 44 5.17 -7.83 -6.42
N LEU A 45 6.11 -6.92 -6.63
CA LEU A 45 5.84 -5.70 -7.37
C LEU A 45 5.80 -5.98 -8.88
N ASP A 46 4.82 -5.40 -9.53
CA ASP A 46 4.74 -5.44 -10.99
C ASP A 46 5.77 -4.49 -11.63
N ALA A 47 5.86 -4.52 -12.97
CA ALA A 47 6.82 -3.71 -13.69
C ALA A 47 6.60 -2.20 -13.52
N ALA A 48 5.34 -1.75 -13.39
CA ALA A 48 5.03 -0.33 -13.23
C ALA A 48 5.38 0.15 -11.82
N GLU A 49 5.18 -0.70 -10.81
CA GLU A 49 5.55 -0.42 -9.43
C GLU A 49 7.07 -0.38 -9.23
N HIS A 50 7.79 -1.32 -9.86
CA HIS A 50 9.26 -1.27 -9.91
C HIS A 50 9.77 0.01 -10.57
N GLU A 51 9.16 0.42 -11.69
CA GLU A 51 9.53 1.65 -12.38
C GLU A 51 9.26 2.88 -11.50
N LEU A 52 8.12 2.92 -10.81
CA LEU A 52 7.80 3.99 -9.86
C LEU A 52 8.86 4.10 -8.76
N LEU A 53 9.26 2.99 -8.15
CA LEU A 53 10.33 2.96 -7.14
C LEU A 53 11.68 3.40 -7.72
N ARG A 54 12.03 2.93 -8.93
CA ARG A 54 13.26 3.32 -9.62
C ARG A 54 13.31 4.83 -9.82
N VAL A 55 12.24 5.42 -10.33
CA VAL A 55 12.15 6.89 -10.54
C VAL A 55 12.21 7.62 -9.21
N PHE A 56 11.45 7.19 -8.20
CA PHE A 56 11.44 7.81 -6.88
C PHE A 56 12.84 7.82 -6.24
N LEU A 57 13.54 6.68 -6.26
CA LEU A 57 14.90 6.57 -5.73
C LEU A 57 15.91 7.42 -6.52
N SER A 58 15.84 7.38 -7.86
CA SER A 58 16.71 8.22 -8.71
C SER A 58 16.47 9.73 -8.51
N SER A 59 15.24 10.08 -8.12
CA SER A 59 14.82 11.45 -7.78
C SER A 59 15.09 11.82 -6.32
N ARG A 60 15.82 10.98 -5.57
CA ARG A 60 16.11 11.17 -4.13
C ARG A 60 14.85 11.39 -3.27
N GLY A 61 13.76 10.72 -3.64
CA GLY A 61 12.47 10.80 -2.94
C GLY A 61 11.59 11.99 -3.33
N ASN A 62 11.92 12.72 -4.40
CA ASN A 62 11.10 13.83 -4.88
C ASN A 62 9.91 13.33 -5.71
N LEU A 63 8.71 13.32 -5.10
CA LEU A 63 7.49 12.87 -5.76
C LEU A 63 7.03 13.77 -6.92
N ARG A 64 7.47 15.04 -6.98
CA ARG A 64 7.20 15.91 -8.14
C ARG A 64 8.00 15.50 -9.37
N GLU A 65 9.20 14.94 -9.19
CA GLU A 65 9.94 14.39 -10.33
C GLU A 65 9.30 13.08 -10.82
N VAL A 66 8.76 12.29 -9.90
CA VAL A 66 7.97 11.09 -10.22
C VAL A 66 6.71 11.44 -11.04
N GLU A 67 5.99 12.51 -10.68
CA GLU A 67 4.81 12.98 -11.43
C GLU A 67 5.15 13.29 -12.89
N LYS A 68 6.28 13.99 -13.12
CA LYS A 68 6.73 14.41 -14.44
C LYS A 68 7.16 13.22 -15.27
N HIS A 69 7.86 12.26 -14.65
CA HIS A 69 8.34 11.07 -15.33
C HIS A 69 7.19 10.14 -15.74
N LEU A 70 6.21 9.97 -14.85
CA LEU A 70 5.04 9.12 -15.10
C LEU A 70 3.97 9.81 -15.94
N GLY A 71 4.06 11.13 -16.17
CA GLY A 71 3.09 11.91 -16.93
C GLY A 71 1.71 11.98 -16.27
N VAL A 72 1.65 11.98 -14.93
CA VAL A 72 0.40 11.98 -14.16
C VAL A 72 0.33 13.18 -13.20
N SER A 73 -0.88 13.48 -12.71
CA SER A 73 -1.06 14.51 -11.70
C SER A 73 -0.39 14.14 -10.35
N TYR A 74 0.03 15.13 -9.57
CA TYR A 74 0.60 14.90 -8.23
C TYR A 74 -0.27 13.99 -7.34
N PRO A 75 -1.61 14.18 -7.23
CA PRO A 75 -2.45 13.27 -6.46
C PRO A 75 -2.41 11.82 -6.95
N THR A 76 -2.32 11.60 -8.27
CA THR A 76 -2.20 10.27 -8.85
C THR A 76 -0.85 9.64 -8.55
N ALA A 77 0.25 10.39 -8.67
CA ALA A 77 1.59 9.91 -8.34
C ALA A 77 1.67 9.49 -6.86
N ARG A 78 1.09 10.30 -5.97
CA ARG A 78 0.99 9.99 -4.54
C ARG A 78 0.16 8.74 -4.27
N ALA A 79 -1.04 8.64 -4.82
CA ALA A 79 -1.90 7.47 -4.62
C ALA A 79 -1.22 6.17 -5.10
N ARG A 80 -0.49 6.21 -6.21
CA ARG A 80 0.29 5.06 -6.70
C ARG A 80 1.45 4.72 -5.76
N PHE A 81 2.19 5.71 -5.27
CA PHE A 81 3.27 5.48 -4.30
C PHE A 81 2.74 4.89 -2.99
N ASP A 82 1.62 5.42 -2.47
CA ASP A 82 0.97 4.92 -1.26
C ASP A 82 0.49 3.46 -1.45
N ALA A 83 -0.03 3.11 -2.65
CA ALA A 83 -0.38 1.73 -2.97
C ALA A 83 0.82 0.78 -2.97
N VAL A 84 1.98 1.21 -3.50
CA VAL A 84 3.23 0.44 -3.44
C VAL A 84 3.66 0.23 -1.99
N LEU A 85 3.63 1.29 -1.16
CA LEU A 85 3.96 1.17 0.26
C LEU A 85 3.01 0.21 1.00
N ALA A 86 1.72 0.20 0.64
CA ALA A 86 0.74 -0.71 1.23
C ALA A 86 1.04 -2.16 0.85
N ARG A 87 1.37 -2.42 -0.43
CA ARG A 87 1.81 -3.75 -0.89
C ARG A 87 3.08 -4.24 -0.20
N LEU A 88 4.00 -3.33 0.11
CA LEU A 88 5.23 -3.62 0.84
C LEU A 88 5.05 -3.71 2.36
N GLY A 89 3.84 -3.49 2.88
CA GLY A 89 3.59 -3.50 4.33
C GLY A 89 4.26 -2.35 5.08
N MET A 90 4.54 -1.24 4.40
CA MET A 90 5.27 -0.07 4.93
C MET A 90 4.33 1.07 5.33
N LEU A 91 3.02 0.94 5.14
CA LEU A 91 2.07 1.92 5.66
C LEU A 91 2.00 1.80 7.19
N PRO A 92 1.99 2.91 7.93
CA PRO A 92 1.64 2.87 9.34
C PRO A 92 0.23 2.27 9.45
N GLU A 93 0.06 1.30 10.35
CA GLU A 93 -1.24 0.79 10.79
C GLU A 93 -2.12 2.00 11.12
N THR A 94 -2.98 2.40 10.19
CA THR A 94 -4.13 3.22 10.54
C THR A 94 -4.99 2.29 11.36
N PRO A 95 -5.28 2.59 12.64
CA PRO A 95 -6.02 1.65 13.49
C PRO A 95 -7.28 1.24 12.76
N ARG A 96 -7.31 -0.02 12.32
CA ARG A 96 -8.50 -0.63 11.74
C ARG A 96 -9.56 -0.52 12.83
N PRO A 97 -10.78 -0.04 12.54
CA PRO A 97 -11.88 -0.21 13.48
C PRO A 97 -12.03 -1.72 13.65
N THR A 98 -11.53 -2.23 14.77
CA THR A 98 -11.62 -3.63 15.12
C THR A 98 -13.09 -3.97 15.11
N SER A 99 -13.48 -4.95 14.30
CA SER A 99 -14.76 -5.64 14.44
C SER A 99 -15.00 -5.91 15.93
N PRO A 100 -16.21 -5.68 16.48
CA PRO A 100 -16.41 -5.70 17.91
C PRO A 100 -15.95 -7.04 18.49
N PRO A 101 -15.05 -7.06 19.50
CA PRO A 101 -14.87 -8.25 20.30
C PRO A 101 -16.18 -8.49 21.04
N GLU A 102 -16.79 -9.63 20.76
CA GLU A 102 -17.85 -10.16 21.60
C GLU A 102 -17.32 -10.26 23.04
N SER A 103 -18.13 -9.74 23.98
CA SER A 103 -18.05 -9.87 25.43
C SER A 103 -17.06 -9.01 26.25
N ALA A 104 -17.70 -8.06 26.96
CA ALA A 104 -17.61 -7.80 28.40
C ALA A 104 -16.48 -6.90 28.99
N ASP A 105 -16.96 -5.81 29.59
CA ASP A 105 -16.49 -5.16 30.84
C ASP A 105 -15.16 -4.40 30.87
N ALA A 106 -15.21 -3.07 30.62
CA ALA A 106 -14.88 -2.01 31.59
C ALA A 106 -14.78 -0.60 30.92
N PRO A 107 -15.02 0.51 31.66
CA PRO A 107 -15.35 1.82 31.09
C PRO A 107 -14.19 2.83 31.06
N GLY A 108 -14.27 3.80 30.13
CA GLY A 108 -13.46 5.03 30.05
C GLY A 108 -12.47 5.00 28.89
N THR A 109 -12.50 5.86 27.86
CA THR A 109 -13.00 7.24 27.73
C THR A 109 -13.40 7.41 26.26
N SER A 110 -14.70 7.42 25.98
CA SER A 110 -15.20 7.83 24.68
C SER A 110 -15.01 9.34 24.60
N GLY A 111 -14.00 9.80 23.84
CA GLY A 111 -14.01 11.17 23.37
C GLY A 111 -15.29 11.35 22.56
N GLU A 112 -16.22 12.16 23.04
CA GLU A 112 -17.42 12.51 22.30
C GLU A 112 -16.99 13.12 20.96
N ALA A 113 -17.23 12.38 19.87
CA ALA A 113 -16.94 12.87 18.53
C ALA A 113 -17.68 14.20 18.36
N THR A 114 -16.93 15.23 18.00
CA THR A 114 -17.47 16.58 17.81
C THR A 114 -18.58 16.56 16.74
N ALA A 115 -19.52 17.49 16.82
CA ALA A 115 -20.61 17.57 15.84
C ALA A 115 -20.09 17.63 14.39
N GLN A 116 -18.93 18.24 14.17
CA GLN A 116 -18.25 18.28 12.88
C GLN A 116 -17.74 16.90 12.41
N GLU A 117 -17.15 16.09 13.30
CA GLU A 117 -16.70 14.73 12.98
C GLU A 117 -17.85 13.80 12.60
N GLN A 118 -19.01 13.96 13.27
CA GLN A 118 -20.22 13.21 12.94
C GLN A 118 -20.75 13.55 11.54
N ILE A 119 -20.67 14.82 11.12
CA ILE A 119 -21.07 15.23 9.77
C ILE A 119 -20.14 14.63 8.72
N LEU A 120 -18.82 14.67 8.94
CA LEU A 120 -17.84 14.11 8.02
C LEU A 120 -17.96 12.59 7.87
N ALA A 121 -18.29 11.88 8.95
CA ALA A 121 -18.56 10.44 8.91
C ALA A 121 -19.74 10.09 7.98
N ARG A 122 -20.80 10.91 7.98
CA ARG A 122 -21.98 10.74 7.11
C ARG A 122 -21.68 11.02 5.63
N VAL A 123 -20.70 11.88 5.33
CA VAL A 123 -20.20 12.04 3.95
C VAL A 123 -19.42 10.81 3.52
N ALA A 124 -18.58 10.26 4.41
CA ALA A 124 -17.78 9.08 4.13
C ALA A 124 -18.63 7.82 3.91
N SER A 125 -19.78 7.69 4.60
CA SER A 125 -20.76 6.62 4.38
C SER A 125 -21.67 6.86 3.17
N GLY A 126 -21.64 8.05 2.56
CA GLY A 126 -22.47 8.42 1.41
C GLY A 126 -23.92 8.76 1.77
N GLU A 127 -24.24 8.93 3.05
CA GLU A 127 -25.58 9.33 3.52
C GLU A 127 -25.92 10.77 3.14
N ILE A 128 -24.92 11.65 3.05
CA ILE A 128 -25.08 13.05 2.65
C ILE A 128 -24.02 13.44 1.61
N SER A 129 -24.36 14.37 0.73
CA SER A 129 -23.40 14.95 -0.21
C SER A 129 -22.44 15.92 0.50
N ALA A 130 -21.28 16.15 -0.13
CA ALA A 130 -20.31 17.12 0.36
C ALA A 130 -20.89 18.56 0.46
N GLU A 131 -21.84 18.89 -0.42
CA GLU A 131 -22.54 20.18 -0.42
C GLU A 131 -23.41 20.35 0.84
N VAL A 132 -24.20 19.34 1.19
CA VAL A 132 -25.05 19.35 2.39
C VAL A 132 -24.20 19.38 3.68
N ALA A 133 -23.06 18.68 3.68
CA ALA A 133 -22.15 18.70 4.82
C ALA A 133 -21.54 20.08 5.09
N ALA A 134 -21.21 20.84 4.03
CA ALA A 134 -20.66 22.19 4.17
C ALA A 134 -21.65 23.16 4.83
N GLU A 135 -22.94 23.06 4.48
CA GLU A 135 -24.01 23.86 5.12
C GLU A 135 -24.20 23.50 6.60
N LEU A 136 -24.17 22.19 6.93
CA LEU A 136 -24.32 21.72 8.30
C LEU A 136 -23.14 22.16 9.18
N ILE A 137 -21.92 22.16 8.67
CA ILE A 137 -20.73 22.62 9.39
C ILE A 137 -20.76 24.14 9.59
N ALA A 138 -21.23 24.90 8.59
CA ALA A 138 -21.37 26.36 8.70
C ALA A 138 -22.39 26.78 9.78
N ASN A 139 -23.42 25.97 10.01
CA ASN A 139 -24.45 26.21 11.04
C ASN A 139 -24.05 25.78 12.47
N LEU A 140 -22.86 25.19 12.65
CA LEU A 140 -22.31 24.86 13.97
C LEU A 140 -21.58 26.05 14.63
N GLY A 141 -21.45 27.18 13.92
CA GLY A 141 -20.81 28.42 14.39
C GLY A 141 -21.82 29.51 14.76
#